data_AF-A0A7X1E416-F1
#
_entry.id   AF-A0A7X1E416-F1
#
_cell.length_a   1.000
_cell.length_b   1.000
_cell.length_c   1.000
_cell.angle_alpha   90.00
_cell.angle_beta   90.00
_cell.angle_gamma   90.00
#
_symmetry.space_group_name_H-M   'P 1'
#
loop_
_entity.id
_entity.type
_entity.pdbx_description
1 polymer ?
#
loop_
_entity_poly.entity_id
_entity_poly.type
_entity_poly.pdbx_seq_one_letter_code
_entity_poly.pdbx_strand_id
1 'polypeptide(L)'
;MSQANPKLNWCIARLGSDLNWWVEEISDDIHWDVDGLGIVDPRQVAYVIDLLEPLQEYNLDPQLFENAFFGFSIDKEIKDGYVRLVRTKGSLLEADEPLFALPDVIDEEKGPYADFIEHVTRLRVRMLNDLIDFAQKLTIEELEEEIREQQNSDLLEGRATHFFQEITSILEYVPEGYELEADEERKAPSEEDAVEEEFDDLDSEDETLEEDDTMKWDEDEEDEDEEEGEKKPEDA
;
A
#
# COMPACT_ATOMS: atom_id res chain seq x y z
N MET A 1 10.21 33.29 11.23
CA MET A 1 9.00 33.04 12.04
C MET A 1 8.85 31.54 12.02
N SER A 2 9.28 30.85 13.08
CA SER A 2 9.39 29.39 13.10
C SER A 2 8.81 28.89 14.42
N GLN A 3 7.50 28.94 14.52
CA GLN A 3 6.71 28.14 15.47
C GLN A 3 5.87 27.22 14.57
N ALA A 4 5.83 25.91 14.72
CA ALA A 4 6.16 25.05 15.83
C ALA A 4 6.95 23.84 15.33
N ASN A 5 7.92 23.36 16.12
CA ASN A 5 8.27 21.94 16.04
C ASN A 5 7.10 21.23 16.74
N PRO A 6 6.23 20.51 16.01
CA PRO A 6 5.12 19.82 16.63
C PRO A 6 5.72 18.86 17.66
N LYS A 7 5.07 18.71 18.82
CA LYS A 7 5.59 17.86 19.90
C LYS A 7 5.33 16.39 19.58
N LEU A 8 5.49 16.02 18.32
CA LEU A 8 5.47 14.66 17.86
C LEU A 8 6.74 13.98 18.38
N ASN A 9 6.56 13.09 19.36
CA ASN A 9 7.62 12.36 20.04
C ASN A 9 7.41 10.86 19.96
N TRP A 10 6.15 10.42 19.89
CA TRP A 10 5.78 9.01 19.78
C TRP A 10 4.46 8.87 19.05
N CYS A 11 4.24 7.72 18.45
CA CYS A 11 2.94 7.27 17.96
C CYS A 11 2.77 5.78 18.28
N ILE A 12 1.54 5.30 18.19
CA ILE A 12 1.21 3.87 18.22
C ILE A 12 0.62 3.56 16.85
N ALA A 13 1.16 2.53 16.20
CA ALA A 13 0.71 2.06 14.90
C ALA A 13 0.29 0.60 14.97
N ARG A 14 -0.54 0.17 14.03
CA ARG A 14 -0.91 -1.23 13.83
C ARG A 14 -0.89 -1.58 12.34
N LEU A 15 -0.74 -2.87 12.06
CA LEU A 15 -0.91 -3.39 10.71
C LEU A 15 -2.41 -3.46 10.37
N GLY A 16 -2.78 -2.91 9.22
CA GLY A 16 -4.12 -2.98 8.65
C GLY A 16 -4.37 -4.32 7.93
N SER A 17 -5.62 -4.54 7.52
CA SER A 17 -6.00 -5.70 6.69
C SER A 17 -5.45 -5.63 5.27
N ASP A 18 -5.05 -4.44 4.85
CA ASP A 18 -4.40 -4.12 3.57
C ASP A 18 -2.88 -4.25 3.62
N LEU A 19 -2.34 -4.83 4.72
CA LEU A 19 -0.91 -5.02 4.96
C LEU A 19 -0.09 -3.71 5.06
N ASN A 20 -0.75 -2.56 5.19
CA ASN A 20 -0.12 -1.28 5.47
C ASN A 20 -0.14 -0.95 6.97
N TRP A 21 0.78 -0.10 7.41
CA TRP A 21 0.82 0.36 8.80
C TRP A 21 0.05 1.67 8.95
N TRP A 22 -0.82 1.72 9.97
CA TRP A 22 -1.70 2.86 10.23
C TRP A 22 -1.49 3.37 11.66
N VAL A 23 -1.44 4.68 11.83
CA VAL A 23 -1.31 5.34 13.13
C VAL A 23 -2.67 5.37 13.82
N GLU A 24 -2.71 4.92 15.07
CA GLU A 24 -3.92 4.85 15.89
C GLU A 24 -3.91 5.86 17.04
N GLU A 25 -2.73 6.11 17.61
CA GLU A 25 -2.55 7.15 18.63
C GLU A 25 -1.29 7.95 18.35
N ILE A 26 -1.33 9.24 18.64
CA ILE A 26 -0.21 10.15 18.40
C ILE A 26 -0.01 11.10 19.58
N SER A 27 1.24 11.50 19.82
CA SER A 27 1.57 12.35 20.97
C SER A 27 1.13 13.82 20.83
N ASP A 28 0.66 14.23 19.66
CA ASP A 28 0.22 15.60 19.33
C ASP A 28 -1.13 15.57 18.61
N ASP A 29 -2.18 15.24 19.37
CA ASP A 29 -3.58 15.11 18.93
C ASP A 29 -4.26 16.43 18.52
N ILE A 30 -3.54 17.56 18.65
CA ILE A 30 -4.05 18.89 18.30
C ILE A 30 -3.75 19.22 16.83
N HIS A 31 -2.59 18.80 16.34
CA HIS A 31 -2.11 19.15 15.00
C HIS A 31 -2.19 18.00 14.00
N TRP A 32 -2.47 16.78 14.48
CA TRP A 32 -2.54 15.58 13.67
C TRP A 32 -3.92 14.95 13.78
N ASP A 33 -4.48 14.62 12.62
CA ASP A 33 -5.58 13.67 12.53
C ASP A 33 -5.00 12.28 12.34
N VAL A 34 -5.51 11.31 13.09
CA VAL A 34 -5.09 9.90 13.00
C VAL A 34 -5.99 9.10 12.06
N ASP A 35 -7.17 9.63 11.70
CA ASP A 35 -8.09 8.95 10.79
C ASP A 35 -7.47 8.84 9.39
N GLY A 36 -7.19 7.60 8.97
CA GLY A 36 -6.50 7.33 7.71
C GLY A 36 -5.03 7.79 7.67
N LEU A 37 -4.37 8.00 8.82
CA LEU A 37 -2.97 8.41 8.84
C LEU A 37 -2.04 7.19 8.68
N GLY A 38 -1.58 6.97 7.44
CA GLY A 38 -0.60 5.94 7.12
C GLY A 38 0.81 6.24 7.65
N ILE A 39 1.58 5.21 7.95
CA ILE A 39 3.01 5.32 8.24
C ILE A 39 3.79 4.32 7.39
N VAL A 40 4.83 4.79 6.71
CA VAL A 40 5.61 3.97 5.80
C VAL A 40 6.56 3.09 6.61
N ASP A 41 6.49 1.78 6.41
CA ASP A 41 7.35 0.84 7.13
C ASP A 41 8.79 0.79 6.56
N PRO A 42 9.78 0.26 7.29
CA PRO A 42 11.17 0.27 6.84
C PRO A 42 11.42 -0.40 5.49
N ARG A 43 10.65 -1.42 5.12
CA ARG A 43 10.79 -2.10 3.81
C ARG A 43 10.24 -1.22 2.70
N GLN A 44 9.08 -0.61 2.93
CA GLN A 44 8.51 0.37 2.02
C GLN A 44 9.43 1.59 1.85
N VAL A 45 10.08 2.08 2.92
CA VAL A 45 11.08 3.15 2.84
C VAL A 45 12.25 2.75 1.95
N ALA A 46 12.82 1.56 2.16
CA ALA A 46 13.91 1.07 1.33
C ALA A 46 13.52 0.99 -0.16
N TYR A 47 12.31 0.49 -0.43
CA TYR A 47 11.78 0.44 -1.79
C TYR A 47 11.63 1.82 -2.44
N VAL A 48 11.09 2.79 -1.70
CA VAL A 48 11.01 4.18 -2.18
C VAL A 48 12.41 4.74 -2.47
N ILE A 49 13.41 4.45 -1.64
CA ILE A 49 14.79 4.88 -1.88
C ILE A 49 15.33 4.28 -3.18
N ASP A 50 15.09 2.99 -3.44
CA ASP A 50 15.50 2.31 -4.69
C ASP A 50 14.84 2.92 -5.94
N LEU A 51 13.58 3.40 -5.81
CA LEU A 51 12.86 4.10 -6.87
C LEU A 51 13.34 5.54 -7.07
N LEU A 52 13.94 6.15 -6.05
CA LEU A 52 14.51 7.49 -6.13
C LEU A 52 15.90 7.50 -6.80
N GLU A 53 16.63 6.38 -6.78
CA GLU A 53 17.98 6.29 -7.35
C GLU A 53 18.08 6.79 -8.80
N PRO A 54 17.21 6.38 -9.75
CA PRO A 54 17.31 6.84 -11.14
C PRO A 54 17.07 8.35 -11.28
N LEU A 55 16.28 8.94 -10.37
CA LEU A 55 15.99 10.38 -10.40
C LEU A 55 17.19 11.24 -9.99
N GLN A 56 18.27 10.65 -9.46
CA GLN A 56 19.51 11.38 -9.16
C GLN A 56 20.12 12.02 -10.40
N GLU A 57 20.04 11.35 -11.56
CA GLU A 57 20.51 11.89 -12.85
C GLU A 57 19.71 13.12 -13.30
N TYR A 58 18.50 13.28 -12.76
CA TYR A 58 17.57 14.36 -13.07
C TYR A 58 17.58 15.49 -12.04
N ASN A 59 18.59 15.54 -11.16
CA ASN A 59 18.72 16.49 -10.06
C ASN A 59 17.71 16.28 -8.92
N LEU A 60 17.54 15.04 -8.48
CA LEU A 60 16.92 14.76 -7.18
C LEU A 60 17.61 15.54 -6.07
N ASP A 61 16.82 16.11 -5.16
CA ASP A 61 17.32 16.74 -3.93
C ASP A 61 16.98 15.81 -2.76
N PRO A 62 17.96 15.04 -2.26
CA PRO A 62 17.72 14.08 -1.17
C PRO A 62 17.23 14.75 0.12
N GLN A 63 17.51 16.06 0.29
CA GLN A 63 17.08 16.78 1.47
C GLN A 63 15.56 16.98 1.52
N LEU A 64 14.89 17.02 0.37
CA LEU A 64 13.42 17.07 0.32
C LEU A 64 12.82 15.78 0.88
N PHE A 65 13.38 14.61 0.54
CA PHE A 65 12.97 13.34 1.13
C PHE A 65 13.24 13.33 2.63
N GLU A 66 14.45 13.66 3.09
CA GLU A 66 14.77 13.68 4.53
C GLU A 66 13.88 14.63 5.35
N ASN A 67 13.46 15.75 4.75
CA ASN A 67 12.59 16.72 5.43
C ASN A 67 11.12 16.33 5.39
N ALA A 68 10.70 15.55 4.39
CA ALA A 68 9.31 15.16 4.18
C ALA A 68 8.78 14.19 5.24
N PHE A 69 9.66 13.51 5.98
CA PHE A 69 9.26 12.47 6.92
C PHE A 69 9.88 12.66 8.32
N PHE A 70 9.11 12.28 9.33
CA PHE A 70 9.61 12.02 10.66
C PHE A 70 10.01 10.54 10.78
N GLY A 71 11.29 10.29 11.08
CA GLY A 71 11.78 8.95 11.37
C GLY A 71 11.36 8.43 12.75
N PHE A 72 11.00 7.16 12.82
CA PHE A 72 10.58 6.47 14.04
C PHE A 72 11.24 5.10 14.18
N SER A 73 11.66 4.75 15.39
CA SER A 73 12.12 3.40 15.74
C SER A 73 11.11 2.70 16.66
N ILE A 74 11.15 1.37 16.66
CA ILE A 74 10.32 0.56 17.56
C ILE A 74 10.84 0.71 19.00
N ASP A 75 9.99 1.22 19.90
CA ASP A 75 10.25 1.25 21.33
C ASP A 75 9.85 -0.08 21.98
N LYS A 76 8.62 -0.53 21.68
CA LYS A 76 8.10 -1.81 22.17
C LYS A 76 6.88 -2.28 21.40
N GLU A 77 6.71 -3.58 21.35
CA GLU A 77 5.47 -4.22 20.93
C GLU A 77 4.41 -4.14 22.05
N ILE A 78 3.18 -3.85 21.66
CA ILE A 78 1.99 -3.86 22.50
C ILE A 78 1.17 -5.11 22.12
N LYS A 79 0.19 -5.47 22.96
CA LYS A 79 -0.73 -6.56 22.64
C LYS A 79 -1.53 -6.27 21.37
N ASP A 80 -2.07 -7.33 20.77
CA ASP A 80 -2.99 -7.27 19.63
C ASP A 80 -2.37 -6.68 18.35
N GLY A 81 -1.05 -6.78 18.19
CA GLY A 81 -0.34 -6.35 16.98
C GLY A 81 -0.04 -4.85 16.90
N TYR A 82 -0.30 -4.11 17.98
CA TYR A 82 0.07 -2.70 18.08
C TYR A 82 1.55 -2.55 18.39
N VAL A 83 2.19 -1.52 17.85
CA VAL A 83 3.60 -1.20 18.11
C VAL A 83 3.72 0.25 18.54
N ARG A 84 4.46 0.49 19.62
CA ARG A 84 4.82 1.85 20.02
C ARG A 84 6.10 2.26 19.32
N LEU A 85 6.02 3.39 18.65
CA LEU A 85 7.09 4.00 17.91
C LEU A 85 7.57 5.27 18.62
N VAL A 86 8.88 5.50 18.63
CA VAL A 86 9.50 6.71 19.21
C VAL A 86 10.26 7.47 18.14
N ARG A 87 10.10 8.79 18.13
CA ARG A 87 10.74 9.66 17.13
C ARG A 87 12.25 9.62 17.31
N THR A 88 12.94 9.38 16.20
CA THR A 88 14.40 9.43 16.12
C THR A 88 14.85 10.66 15.32
N LYS A 89 16.15 10.96 15.40
CA LYS A 89 16.82 12.00 14.60
C LYS A 89 17.77 11.39 13.56
N GLY A 90 17.74 10.07 13.39
CA GLY A 90 18.49 9.39 12.33
C GLY A 90 18.00 9.85 10.96
N SER A 91 18.92 9.89 9.99
CA SER A 91 18.61 10.09 8.58
C SER A 91 17.92 8.84 8.05
N LEU A 92 16.87 8.97 7.26
CA LEU A 92 16.19 7.83 6.65
C LEU A 92 17.02 7.20 5.52
N LEU A 93 17.87 7.99 4.86
CA LEU A 93 18.75 7.55 3.77
C LEU A 93 20.01 6.83 4.27
N GLU A 94 20.52 7.21 5.45
CA GLU A 94 21.79 6.73 6.00
C GLU A 94 21.61 5.85 7.26
N ALA A 95 20.38 5.51 7.64
CA ALA A 95 20.15 4.72 8.86
C ALA A 95 20.66 3.29 8.73
N ASP A 96 21.50 2.88 9.68
CA ASP A 96 21.90 1.48 9.87
C ASP A 96 20.75 0.61 10.43
N GLU A 97 19.80 1.24 11.12
CA GLU A 97 18.65 0.58 11.76
C GLU A 97 17.36 0.82 10.94
N PRO A 98 16.45 -0.16 10.88
CA PRO A 98 15.19 0.01 10.16
C PRO A 98 14.30 1.06 10.85
N LEU A 99 13.91 2.10 10.09
CA LEU A 99 13.08 3.20 10.57
C LEU A 99 11.75 3.25 9.84
N PHE A 100 10.68 3.47 10.59
CA PHE A 100 9.40 3.89 10.04
C PHE A 100 9.47 5.37 9.67
N ALA A 101 8.76 5.76 8.61
CA ALA A 101 8.71 7.13 8.13
C ALA A 101 7.27 7.64 8.13
N LEU A 102 6.98 8.64 8.96
CA LEU A 102 5.70 9.32 8.98
C LEU A 102 5.79 10.62 8.17
N PRO A 103 5.04 10.80 7.09
CA PRO A 103 4.96 12.06 6.35
C PRO A 103 4.62 13.27 7.21
N ASP A 104 5.31 14.39 6.99
CA ASP A 104 4.95 15.70 7.58
C ASP A 104 3.85 16.37 6.77
N VAL A 105 2.60 16.00 7.07
CA VAL A 105 1.37 16.44 6.39
C VAL A 105 0.55 17.46 7.16
N ILE A 106 1.16 18.14 8.15
CA ILE A 106 0.46 19.16 8.95
C ILE A 106 -0.05 20.32 8.07
N ASP A 107 0.70 20.63 7.00
CA ASP A 107 0.28 21.54 5.94
C ASP A 107 0.28 20.75 4.63
N GLU A 108 -0.90 20.25 4.23
CA GLU A 108 -1.07 19.41 3.04
C GLU A 108 -0.73 20.15 1.73
N GLU A 109 -0.81 21.49 1.70
CA GLU A 109 -0.55 22.27 0.48
C GLU A 109 0.90 22.77 0.38
N LYS A 110 1.55 23.05 1.50
CA LYS A 110 2.86 23.74 1.56
C LYS A 110 3.83 23.15 2.58
N GLY A 111 3.54 21.94 3.05
CA GLY A 111 4.37 21.22 3.98
C GLY A 111 5.57 20.55 3.30
N PRO A 112 6.54 20.05 4.10
CA PRO A 112 7.70 19.35 3.58
C PRO A 112 7.35 18.14 2.71
N TYR A 113 6.28 17.42 3.05
CA TYR A 113 5.82 16.28 2.25
C TYR A 113 5.27 16.73 0.89
N ALA A 114 4.47 17.80 0.84
CA ALA A 114 3.96 18.36 -0.41
C ALA A 114 5.09 18.83 -1.35
N ASP A 115 6.11 19.50 -0.79
CA ASP A 115 7.32 19.91 -1.54
C ASP A 115 8.06 18.69 -2.15
N PHE A 116 8.13 17.58 -1.39
CA PHE A 116 8.73 16.34 -1.89
C PHE A 116 7.91 15.71 -3.03
N ILE A 117 6.59 15.60 -2.87
CA ILE A 117 5.68 15.07 -3.89
C ILE A 117 5.77 15.88 -5.19
N GLU A 118 5.70 17.22 -5.11
CA GLU A 118 5.83 18.08 -6.29
C GLU A 118 7.18 17.87 -6.99
N HIS A 119 8.26 17.72 -6.20
CA HIS A 119 9.59 17.50 -6.73
C HIS A 119 9.71 16.17 -7.48
N VAL A 120 9.31 15.06 -6.86
CA VAL A 120 9.40 13.74 -7.50
C VAL A 120 8.50 13.61 -8.72
N THR A 121 7.30 14.21 -8.70
CA THR A 121 6.41 14.27 -9.87
C THR A 121 7.09 14.95 -11.04
N ARG A 122 7.67 16.14 -10.81
CA ARG A 122 8.38 16.89 -11.85
C ARG A 122 9.56 16.10 -12.43
N LEU A 123 10.30 15.38 -11.58
CA LEU A 123 11.43 14.58 -12.01
C LEU A 123 11.00 13.34 -12.78
N ARG A 124 9.95 12.64 -12.34
CA ARG A 124 9.39 11.48 -13.04
C ARG A 124 8.95 11.87 -14.45
N VAL A 125 8.18 12.96 -14.60
CA VAL A 125 7.73 13.44 -15.92
C VAL A 125 8.92 13.77 -16.82
N ARG A 126 9.98 14.39 -16.27
CA ARG A 126 11.19 14.67 -17.04
C ARG A 126 11.87 13.37 -17.50
N MET A 127 12.03 12.41 -16.61
CA MET A 127 12.63 11.12 -16.91
C MET A 127 11.84 10.37 -17.98
N LEU A 128 10.52 10.27 -17.84
CA LEU A 128 9.66 9.60 -18.82
C LEU A 128 9.75 10.26 -20.20
N ASN A 129 9.75 11.59 -20.26
CA ASN A 129 9.91 12.32 -21.52
C ASN A 129 11.29 12.15 -22.19
N ASP A 130 12.30 11.75 -21.43
CA ASP A 130 13.63 11.48 -21.96
C ASP A 130 13.81 10.00 -22.35
N LEU A 131 13.12 9.08 -21.66
CA LEU A 131 13.15 7.64 -21.95
C LEU A 131 12.18 7.23 -23.08
N ILE A 132 11.04 7.91 -23.21
CA ILE A 132 9.98 7.57 -24.14
C ILE A 132 9.86 8.65 -25.23
N ASP A 133 9.83 8.21 -26.49
CA ASP A 133 9.58 9.10 -27.65
C ASP A 133 8.09 9.35 -27.82
N PHE A 134 7.53 10.23 -27.00
CA PHE A 134 6.11 10.59 -27.10
C PHE A 134 5.84 11.47 -28.33
N ALA A 135 4.66 11.26 -28.95
CA ALA A 135 4.17 12.17 -30.00
C ALA A 135 3.92 13.60 -29.46
N GLN A 136 3.52 13.71 -28.18
CA GLN A 136 3.41 14.94 -27.42
C GLN A 136 3.98 14.68 -26.03
N LYS A 137 4.81 15.59 -25.52
CA LYS A 137 5.45 15.40 -24.22
C LYS A 137 4.40 15.29 -23.11
N LEU A 138 4.56 14.29 -22.25
CA LEU A 138 3.80 14.15 -21.02
C LEU A 138 3.98 15.39 -20.16
N THR A 139 2.88 15.92 -19.65
CA THR A 139 2.85 17.06 -18.74
C THR A 139 2.66 16.63 -17.29
N ILE A 140 3.00 17.52 -16.36
CA ILE A 140 2.79 17.29 -14.93
C ILE A 140 1.28 17.24 -14.63
N GLU A 141 0.50 18.11 -15.29
CA GLU A 141 -0.96 18.17 -15.12
C GLU A 141 -1.65 16.86 -15.50
N GLU A 142 -1.22 16.21 -16.59
CA GLU A 142 -1.77 14.90 -17.02
C GLU A 142 -1.49 13.80 -15.99
N LEU A 143 -0.26 13.68 -15.50
CA LEU A 143 0.09 12.70 -14.48
C LEU A 143 -0.68 12.96 -13.16
N GLU A 144 -0.75 14.21 -12.72
CA GLU A 144 -1.49 14.59 -11.51
C GLU A 144 -2.99 14.32 -11.63
N GLU A 145 -3.57 14.50 -12.82
CA GLU A 145 -4.99 14.21 -13.08
C GLU A 145 -5.27 12.71 -12.92
N GLU A 146 -4.46 11.84 -13.53
CA GLU A 146 -4.63 10.39 -13.41
C GLU A 146 -4.49 9.89 -11.97
N ILE A 147 -3.48 10.38 -11.23
CA ILE A 147 -3.31 10.01 -9.82
C ILE A 147 -4.51 10.48 -8.99
N ARG A 148 -5.02 11.69 -9.23
CA ARG A 148 -6.19 12.22 -8.52
C ARG A 148 -7.46 11.42 -8.83
N GLU A 149 -7.63 10.97 -10.07
CA GLU A 149 -8.75 10.11 -10.44
C GLU A 149 -8.72 8.80 -9.66
N GLN A 150 -7.55 8.16 -9.55
CA GLN A 150 -7.35 6.95 -8.76
C GLN A 150 -7.65 7.19 -7.27
N GLN A 151 -7.07 8.23 -6.67
CA GLN A 151 -7.30 8.59 -5.27
C GLN A 151 -8.77 8.91 -4.98
N ASN A 152 -9.44 9.60 -5.90
CA ASN A 152 -10.87 9.90 -5.76
C ASN A 152 -11.72 8.62 -5.87
N SER A 153 -11.30 7.64 -6.69
CA SER A 153 -11.96 6.33 -6.73
C SER A 153 -11.84 5.62 -5.38
N ASP A 154 -10.65 5.57 -4.81
CA ASP A 154 -10.40 4.94 -3.50
C ASP A 154 -11.25 5.61 -2.40
N LEU A 155 -11.32 6.94 -2.42
CA LEU A 155 -12.12 7.73 -1.48
C LEU A 155 -13.63 7.43 -1.61
N LEU A 156 -14.15 7.28 -2.84
CA LEU A 156 -15.54 6.90 -3.09
C LEU A 156 -15.86 5.49 -2.58
N GLU A 157 -14.87 4.59 -2.57
CA GLU A 157 -14.94 3.26 -1.96
C GLU A 157 -14.77 3.29 -0.43
N GLY A 158 -14.48 4.46 0.14
CA GLY A 158 -14.27 4.63 1.58
C GLY A 158 -12.91 4.13 2.07
N ARG A 159 -11.91 4.06 1.18
CA ARG A 159 -10.54 3.68 1.52
C ARG A 159 -9.66 4.93 1.58
N ALA A 160 -8.81 5.00 2.60
CA ALA A 160 -7.76 6.01 2.64
C ALA A 160 -6.59 5.54 1.78
N THR A 161 -6.08 6.40 0.90
CA THR A 161 -4.87 6.12 0.13
C THR A 161 -3.67 6.18 1.08
N HIS A 162 -2.93 5.08 1.19
CA HIS A 162 -1.71 5.05 2.00
C HIS A 162 -0.59 5.84 1.33
N PHE A 163 0.23 6.56 2.11
CA PHE A 163 1.29 7.41 1.56
C PHE A 163 2.35 6.64 0.77
N PHE A 164 2.63 5.38 1.12
CA PHE A 164 3.49 4.53 0.29
C PHE A 164 2.92 4.41 -1.14
N GLN A 165 1.61 4.16 -1.25
CA GLN A 165 0.95 4.02 -2.53
C GLN A 165 0.89 5.33 -3.31
N GLU A 166 0.68 6.46 -2.64
CA GLU A 166 0.78 7.78 -3.28
C GLU A 166 2.16 8.00 -3.91
N ILE A 167 3.24 7.73 -3.17
CA ILE A 167 4.62 7.90 -3.66
C ILE A 167 4.91 6.94 -4.81
N THR A 168 4.56 5.66 -4.69
CA THR A 168 4.83 4.67 -5.74
C THR A 168 3.99 4.94 -6.98
N SER A 169 2.75 5.41 -6.83
CA SER A 169 1.88 5.79 -7.96
C SER A 169 2.51 6.87 -8.84
N ILE A 170 3.35 7.74 -8.26
CA ILE A 170 4.17 8.71 -8.99
C ILE A 170 5.43 8.05 -9.53
N LEU A 171 6.24 7.45 -8.66
CA LEU A 171 7.59 7.00 -9.00
C LEU A 171 7.61 5.84 -9.99
N GLU A 172 6.56 5.03 -10.04
CA GLU A 172 6.40 3.89 -10.93
C GLU A 172 5.52 4.20 -12.14
N TYR A 173 4.92 5.39 -12.19
CA TYR A 173 4.00 5.78 -13.24
C TYR A 173 4.57 5.54 -14.64
N VAL A 174 3.86 4.79 -15.48
CA VAL A 174 4.14 4.63 -16.90
C VAL A 174 2.84 4.85 -17.68
N PRO A 175 2.80 5.76 -18.66
CA PRO A 175 1.61 5.99 -19.47
C PRO A 175 1.15 4.73 -20.21
N GLU A 176 -0.16 4.59 -20.39
CA GLU A 176 -0.75 3.44 -21.08
C GLU A 176 -0.13 3.20 -22.46
N GLY A 177 0.19 1.94 -22.76
CA GLY A 177 0.78 1.52 -24.03
C GLY A 177 2.29 1.74 -24.17
N TYR A 178 2.95 2.19 -23.10
CA TYR A 178 4.40 2.23 -23.00
C TYR A 178 4.89 1.26 -21.93
N GLU A 179 6.08 0.71 -22.15
CA GLU A 179 6.83 -0.05 -21.17
C GLU A 179 8.21 0.58 -21.09
N LEU A 180 8.69 0.81 -19.86
CA LEU A 180 10.10 1.13 -19.68
C LEU A 180 10.85 -0.18 -19.81
N GLU A 181 11.87 -0.24 -20.67
CA GLU A 181 12.82 -1.35 -20.68
C GLU A 181 13.55 -1.32 -19.33
N ALA A 182 12.99 -2.01 -18.34
CA ALA A 182 13.64 -2.22 -17.07
C ALA A 182 14.87 -3.08 -17.33
N ASP A 183 16.03 -2.62 -16.85
CA ASP A 183 17.24 -3.44 -16.81
C ASP A 183 16.88 -4.79 -16.17
N GLU A 184 17.29 -5.87 -16.80
CA GLU A 184 16.79 -7.26 -16.66
C GLU A 184 16.95 -7.90 -15.25
N GLU A 185 17.20 -7.13 -14.20
CA GLU A 185 17.49 -7.59 -12.83
C GLU A 185 16.45 -7.18 -11.77
N ARG A 186 15.40 -6.42 -12.11
CA ARG A 186 14.31 -6.09 -11.16
C ARG A 186 12.97 -6.69 -11.59
N LYS A 187 12.92 -7.99 -11.86
CA LYS A 187 11.65 -8.72 -11.82
C LYS A 187 11.27 -8.93 -10.36
N ALA A 188 10.19 -8.30 -9.91
CA ALA A 188 9.40 -8.85 -8.82
C ALA A 188 9.08 -10.32 -9.18
N PRO A 189 9.11 -11.25 -8.22
CA PRO A 189 8.70 -12.62 -8.51
C PRO A 189 7.26 -12.56 -9.01
N SER A 190 7.03 -13.02 -10.24
CA SER A 190 5.69 -13.26 -10.74
C SER A 190 5.02 -14.30 -9.83
N GLU A 191 3.73 -14.11 -9.54
CA GLU A 191 2.93 -15.05 -8.73
C GLU A 191 2.99 -16.49 -9.25
N GLU A 192 3.36 -16.73 -10.52
CA GLU A 192 3.57 -18.09 -11.06
C GLU A 192 4.87 -18.77 -10.61
N ASP A 193 5.95 -18.04 -10.34
CA ASP A 193 7.24 -18.65 -9.90
C ASP A 193 7.26 -18.96 -8.40
N ALA A 194 6.42 -18.30 -7.60
CA ALA A 194 6.34 -18.54 -6.14
C ALA A 194 5.61 -19.84 -5.79
N VAL A 195 4.78 -20.38 -6.69
CA VAL A 195 3.99 -21.59 -6.42
C VAL A 195 4.76 -22.87 -6.75
N GLU A 196 5.81 -22.82 -7.59
CA GLU A 196 6.58 -24.04 -7.92
C GLU A 196 7.60 -24.41 -6.84
N GLU A 197 8.19 -23.43 -6.13
CA GLU A 197 9.21 -23.74 -5.10
C GLU A 197 8.62 -24.22 -3.76
N GLU A 198 7.36 -23.90 -3.44
CA GLU A 198 6.75 -24.26 -2.13
C GLU A 198 6.08 -25.65 -2.11
N PHE A 199 5.95 -26.32 -3.26
CA PHE A 199 5.35 -27.65 -3.38
C PHE A 199 6.36 -28.80 -3.50
N ASP A 200 7.66 -28.52 -3.66
CA ASP A 200 8.69 -29.57 -3.83
C ASP A 200 9.10 -30.23 -2.49
N ASP A 201 8.65 -29.68 -1.34
CA ASP A 201 8.94 -30.17 0.02
C ASP A 201 7.81 -31.02 0.63
N LEU A 202 6.71 -31.27 -0.08
CA LEU A 202 5.72 -32.26 0.34
C LEU A 202 6.16 -33.66 -0.14
N ASP A 203 7.03 -34.26 0.67
CA ASP A 203 7.33 -35.69 0.64
C ASP A 203 6.03 -36.47 0.43
N SER A 204 5.98 -37.24 -0.65
CA SER A 204 4.90 -38.16 -0.98
C SER A 204 4.88 -39.32 0.02
N GLU A 205 4.47 -39.04 1.26
CA GLU A 205 4.11 -40.03 2.25
C GLU A 205 2.59 -40.25 2.19
N ASP A 206 2.24 -41.48 1.82
CA ASP A 206 0.91 -42.05 1.68
C ASP A 206 0.19 -42.03 3.04
N GLU A 207 -0.33 -40.86 3.43
CA GLU A 207 -1.28 -40.74 4.54
C GLU A 207 -2.70 -40.91 3.99
N THR A 208 -3.20 -42.15 4.05
CA THR A 208 -4.61 -42.48 3.91
C THR A 208 -5.43 -41.66 4.90
N LEU A 209 -6.01 -40.55 4.41
CA LEU A 209 -7.08 -39.82 5.08
C LEU A 209 -8.27 -40.77 5.26
N GLU A 210 -8.63 -41.07 6.51
CA GLU A 210 -9.87 -41.79 6.81
C GLU A 210 -11.05 -40.89 6.39
N GLU A 211 -11.84 -41.34 5.42
CA GLU A 211 -13.04 -40.67 4.96
C GLU A 211 -14.03 -40.52 6.12
N ASP A 212 -14.23 -39.29 6.59
CA ASP A 212 -15.28 -38.94 7.54
C ASP A 212 -16.64 -39.06 6.83
N ASP A 213 -17.36 -40.14 7.17
CA ASP A 213 -18.69 -40.53 6.66
C ASP A 213 -19.83 -39.57 7.11
N THR A 214 -19.48 -38.39 7.66
CA THR A 214 -20.43 -37.35 8.09
C THR A 214 -20.75 -36.34 6.97
N MET A 215 -20.02 -36.37 5.85
CA MET A 215 -20.29 -35.51 4.69
C MET A 215 -21.35 -36.11 3.76
N LYS A 216 -22.52 -36.47 4.32
CA LYS A 216 -23.73 -36.72 3.53
C LYS A 216 -24.39 -35.40 3.21
N TRP A 217 -24.05 -34.88 2.05
CA TRP A 217 -24.85 -33.87 1.37
C TRP A 217 -26.21 -34.52 1.07
N ASP A 218 -27.26 -34.10 1.77
CA ASP A 218 -28.65 -34.43 1.40
C ASP A 218 -28.94 -33.70 0.07
N GLU A 219 -28.53 -34.30 -1.04
CA GLU A 219 -28.95 -33.93 -2.39
C GLU A 219 -30.29 -34.62 -2.70
N ASP A 220 -31.33 -33.78 -2.77
CA ASP A 220 -32.47 -33.86 -3.69
C ASP A 220 -33.21 -35.21 -3.83
N GLU A 221 -34.31 -35.37 -3.09
CA GLU A 221 -35.44 -36.23 -3.49
C GLU A 221 -36.46 -35.39 -4.30
N GLU A 222 -36.28 -35.34 -5.62
CA GLU A 222 -37.36 -35.03 -6.57
C GLU A 222 -37.86 -36.32 -7.25
N ASP A 223 -39.19 -36.48 -7.16
CA ASP A 223 -40.12 -37.23 -8.00
C ASP A 223 -40.19 -38.77 -7.97
N GLU A 224 -41.32 -39.28 -7.47
CA GLU A 224 -42.07 -40.38 -8.12
C GLU A 224 -43.58 -40.23 -7.85
N ASP A 225 -44.34 -40.07 -8.93
CA ASP A 225 -45.82 -40.09 -9.04
C ASP A 225 -46.44 -41.42 -8.55
N GLU A 226 -47.69 -41.40 -8.03
CA GLU A 226 -48.82 -42.22 -8.56
C GLU A 226 -50.15 -42.11 -7.77
N GLU A 227 -51.19 -41.77 -8.54
CA GLU A 227 -52.60 -42.22 -8.55
C GLU A 227 -53.66 -41.86 -7.47
N GLU A 228 -54.64 -41.10 -7.98
CA GLU A 228 -56.12 -41.24 -7.94
C GLU A 228 -56.87 -41.73 -6.68
N GLY A 229 -57.88 -40.94 -6.29
CA GLY A 229 -58.99 -41.40 -5.46
C GLY A 229 -60.04 -40.33 -5.14
N GLU A 230 -61.04 -40.18 -6.00
CA GLU A 230 -62.25 -39.35 -5.83
C GLU A 230 -62.89 -39.42 -4.42
N LYS A 231 -63.42 -38.27 -3.93
CA LYS A 231 -64.87 -38.04 -3.78
C LYS A 231 -65.22 -36.65 -3.21
N LYS A 232 -66.01 -35.90 -3.98
CA LYS A 232 -67.00 -34.89 -3.52
C LYS A 232 -68.07 -35.56 -2.63
N PRO A 233 -68.81 -34.86 -1.73
CA PRO A 233 -69.74 -33.77 -2.10
C PRO A 233 -69.88 -32.61 -1.06
N GLU A 234 -70.21 -31.40 -1.54
CA GLU A 234 -71.47 -30.62 -1.41
C GLU A 234 -71.68 -29.80 -0.11
N ASP A 235 -71.90 -28.51 -0.36
CA ASP A 235 -72.74 -27.49 0.28
C ASP A 235 -72.89 -27.36 1.80
N ALA A 236 -72.55 -26.16 2.30
CA ALA A 236 -73.47 -25.23 2.99
C ALA A 236 -72.90 -23.80 3.03
#